data_AF-A0A7S2LF30-F1
#
_entry.id   AF-A0A7S2LF30-F1
#
_cell.length_a   1.000
_cell.length_b   1.000
_cell.length_c   1.000
_cell.angle_alpha   90.00
_cell.angle_beta   90.00
_cell.angle_gamma   90.00
#
_symmetry.space_group_name_H-M   'P 1'
#
loop_
_entity.id
_entity.type
_entity.pdbx_description
1 polymer ?
#
loop_
_entity_poly.entity_id
_entity_poly.type
_entity_poly.pdbx_seq_one_letter_code
_entity_poly.pdbx_strand_id
1 'polypeptide(L)'
;MYQLWHCGDGTQRICPIKDFTPRDRSVWSRRMNKSYSELKSLMESIDHAARNNNVATRARMTRADAQNCFLAGYSEINVKTTTPSGKVRDIAQLKWQSALRYRQKKV
;
A
#
# COMPACT_ATOMS: atom_id res chain seq x y z
N MET A 1 -1.69 4.93 3.88
CA MET A 1 -2.46 3.77 3.37
C MET A 1 -1.77 2.44 3.59
N TYR A 2 -0.47 2.33 3.28
CA TYR A 2 0.33 1.16 3.67
C TYR A 2 0.24 0.87 5.19
N GLN A 3 0.24 1.92 6.02
CA GLN A 3 -0.03 1.79 7.46
C GLN A 3 -1.42 1.21 7.78
N LEU A 4 -2.49 1.62 7.10
CA LEU A 4 -3.84 1.04 7.31
C LEU A 4 -3.89 -0.43 6.87
N TRP A 5 -3.15 -0.78 5.83
CA TRP A 5 -3.05 -2.17 5.35
C TRP A 5 -2.43 -3.10 6.41
N HIS A 6 -1.33 -2.69 7.06
CA HIS A 6 -0.64 -3.52 8.06
C HIS A 6 -1.10 -3.35 9.50
N CYS A 7 -1.53 -2.14 9.89
CA CYS A 7 -1.78 -1.77 11.28
C CYS A 7 -3.25 -1.42 11.58
N GLY A 8 -4.07 -1.17 10.55
CA GLY A 8 -5.40 -0.62 10.74
C GLY A 8 -5.40 0.76 11.42
N ASP A 9 -6.51 1.10 12.07
CA ASP A 9 -6.63 2.29 12.93
C ASP A 9 -7.44 1.98 14.19
N GLY A 10 -6.73 1.80 15.31
CA GLY A 10 -7.35 1.48 16.60
C GLY A 10 -8.28 2.58 17.11
N THR A 11 -8.05 3.85 16.75
CA THR A 11 -8.90 4.97 17.19
C THR A 11 -10.29 4.89 16.55
N GLN A 12 -10.34 4.47 15.28
CA GLN A 12 -11.56 4.27 14.52
C GLN A 12 -12.07 2.81 14.59
N ARG A 13 -11.42 1.96 15.38
CA ARG A 13 -11.70 0.51 15.48
C ARG A 13 -11.65 -0.21 14.13
N ILE A 14 -10.76 0.23 13.25
CA ILE A 14 -10.52 -0.38 11.94
C ILE A 14 -9.39 -1.40 12.07
N CYS A 15 -9.66 -2.67 11.75
CA CYS A 15 -8.62 -3.69 11.70
C CYS A 15 -7.72 -3.53 10.46
N PRO A 16 -6.52 -4.15 10.45
CA PRO A 16 -5.68 -4.17 9.26
C PRO A 16 -6.43 -4.72 8.04
N ILE A 17 -6.40 -3.99 6.93
CA ILE A 17 -7.16 -4.37 5.72
C ILE A 17 -6.72 -5.75 5.19
N LYS A 18 -5.44 -6.10 5.36
CA LYS A 18 -4.88 -7.40 4.95
C LYS A 18 -5.56 -8.60 5.63
N ASP A 19 -6.19 -8.38 6.79
CA ASP A 19 -6.80 -9.43 7.60
C ASP A 19 -8.25 -9.74 7.16
N PHE A 20 -8.81 -8.99 6.19
CA PHE A 20 -10.16 -9.24 5.69
C PHE A 20 -10.28 -10.60 5.00
N THR A 21 -11.12 -11.45 5.56
CA THR A 21 -11.38 -12.80 5.08
C THR A 21 -12.38 -12.81 3.92
N PRO A 22 -12.51 -13.91 3.16
CA PRO A 22 -13.59 -14.02 2.16
C PRO A 22 -15.00 -13.82 2.74
N ARG A 23 -15.21 -14.18 4.02
CA ARG A 23 -16.50 -13.97 4.70
C ARG A 23 -16.80 -12.48 4.87
N ASP A 24 -15.82 -11.69 5.32
CA ASP A 24 -15.96 -10.23 5.47
C ASP A 24 -16.26 -9.53 4.13
N ARG A 25 -15.76 -10.12 3.03
CA ARG A 25 -15.89 -9.61 1.67
C ARG A 25 -17.11 -10.17 0.91
N SER A 26 -17.89 -11.05 1.52
CA SER A 26 -19.03 -11.71 0.87
C SER A 26 -20.15 -10.74 0.48
N VAL A 27 -20.35 -9.69 1.27
CA VAL A 27 -21.35 -8.64 1.03
C VAL A 27 -20.85 -7.49 0.16
N TRP A 28 -19.59 -7.55 -0.29
CA TRP A 28 -18.99 -6.49 -1.07
C TRP A 28 -19.44 -6.55 -2.53
N SER A 29 -19.69 -5.38 -3.10
CA SER A 29 -19.91 -5.27 -4.55
C SER A 29 -18.70 -5.78 -5.34
N ARG A 30 -18.94 -6.18 -6.60
CA ARG A 30 -17.87 -6.56 -7.54
C ARG A 30 -16.77 -5.49 -7.64
N ARG A 31 -17.16 -4.21 -7.59
CA ARG A 31 -16.22 -3.06 -7.63
C ARG A 31 -15.32 -3.04 -6.39
N MET A 32 -15.88 -3.22 -5.20
CA MET A 32 -15.11 -3.25 -3.96
C MET A 32 -14.13 -4.42 -3.93
N ASN A 33 -14.57 -5.60 -4.37
CA ASN A 33 -13.69 -6.77 -4.50
C ASN A 33 -12.54 -6.52 -5.47
N LYS A 34 -12.81 -5.89 -6.62
CA LYS A 34 -11.76 -5.48 -7.56
C LYS A 34 -10.76 -4.52 -6.90
N SER A 35 -11.24 -3.47 -6.23
CA SER A 35 -10.38 -2.50 -5.54
C SER A 35 -9.54 -3.13 -4.44
N TYR A 36 -10.07 -4.11 -3.71
CA TYR A 36 -9.29 -4.86 -2.73
C TYR A 36 -8.17 -5.68 -3.38
N SER A 37 -8.45 -6.40 -4.46
CA SER A 37 -7.43 -7.18 -5.18
C SER A 37 -6.33 -6.28 -5.76
N GLU A 38 -6.70 -5.14 -6.31
CA GLU A 38 -5.76 -4.13 -6.81
C GLU A 38 -4.89 -3.56 -5.68
N LEU A 39 -5.51 -3.20 -4.55
CA LEU A 39 -4.80 -2.72 -3.37
C LEU A 39 -3.85 -3.79 -2.83
N LYS A 40 -4.32 -5.04 -2.67
CA LYS A 40 -3.53 -6.19 -2.22
C LYS A 40 -2.29 -6.37 -3.09
N SER A 41 -2.46 -6.38 -4.41
CA SER A 41 -1.34 -6.51 -5.35
C SER A 41 -0.33 -5.37 -5.24
N LEU A 42 -0.78 -4.13 -4.99
CA LEU A 42 0.11 -2.99 -4.77
C LEU A 42 0.93 -3.18 -3.48
N MET A 43 0.28 -3.56 -2.39
CA MET A 43 0.95 -3.73 -1.09
C MET A 43 1.96 -4.87 -1.12
N GLU A 44 1.59 -6.02 -1.71
CA GLU A 44 2.51 -7.16 -1.90
C GLU A 44 3.73 -6.78 -2.76
N SER A 45 3.56 -5.90 -3.75
CA SER A 45 4.68 -5.39 -4.55
C SER A 45 5.65 -4.55 -3.71
N ILE A 46 5.13 -3.70 -2.82
CA ILE A 46 5.93 -2.89 -1.90
C ILE A 46 6.63 -3.80 -0.88
N ASP A 47 5.91 -4.78 -0.32
CA ASP A 47 6.46 -5.77 0.63
C ASP A 47 7.62 -6.56 0.00
N HIS A 48 7.45 -7.00 -1.25
CA HIS A 48 8.48 -7.72 -1.99
C HIS A 48 9.73 -6.85 -2.20
N ALA A 49 9.55 -5.59 -2.60
CA ALA A 49 10.66 -4.66 -2.78
C ALA A 49 11.38 -4.34 -1.45
N ALA A 50 10.61 -4.11 -0.39
CA ALA A 50 11.15 -3.89 0.95
C ALA A 50 11.97 -5.10 1.43
N ARG A 51 11.47 -6.32 1.18
CA ARG A 51 12.18 -7.57 1.47
C ARG A 51 13.50 -7.67 0.71
N ASN A 52 13.53 -7.30 -0.57
CA ASN A 52 14.75 -7.27 -1.38
C ASN A 52 15.76 -6.24 -0.84
N ASN A 53 15.28 -5.19 -0.18
CA ASN A 53 16.09 -4.20 0.52
C ASN A 53 16.35 -4.57 2.00
N ASN A 54 16.21 -5.84 2.38
CA ASN A 54 16.43 -6.38 3.72
C ASN A 54 15.50 -5.83 4.83
N VAL A 55 14.36 -5.25 4.46
CA VAL A 55 13.33 -4.75 5.39
C VAL A 55 12.07 -5.58 5.21
N ALA A 56 12.01 -6.74 5.87
CA ALA A 56 10.87 -7.64 5.77
C ALA A 56 9.68 -7.18 6.64
N THR A 57 8.46 -7.35 6.11
CA THR A 57 7.24 -7.16 6.88
C THR A 57 7.09 -8.24 7.95
N ARG A 58 6.48 -7.88 9.08
CA ARG A 58 6.21 -8.79 10.21
C ARG A 58 4.71 -9.01 10.36
N ALA A 59 4.32 -10.09 11.04
CA ALA A 59 2.91 -10.39 11.30
C ALA A 59 2.20 -9.21 11.99
N ARG A 60 2.82 -8.69 13.05
CA ARG A 60 2.43 -7.47 13.75
C ARG A 60 3.48 -6.38 13.50
N MET A 61 3.03 -5.26 12.97
CA MET A 61 3.87 -4.10 12.69
C MET A 61 3.34 -2.90 13.45
N THR A 62 4.25 -2.12 14.02
CA THR A 62 3.92 -0.77 14.47
C THR A 62 3.76 0.17 13.28
N ARG A 63 3.19 1.36 13.49
CA ARG A 63 3.12 2.38 12.43
C ARG A 63 4.52 2.80 11.96
N ALA A 64 5.50 2.81 12.85
CA ALA A 64 6.90 3.09 12.53
C ALA A 64 7.50 1.97 11.66
N ASP A 65 7.26 0.70 12.00
CA ASP A 65 7.70 -0.43 11.16
C ASP A 65 7.08 -0.35 9.75
N ALA A 66 5.78 -0.05 9.68
CA ALA A 66 5.08 0.12 8.41
C ALA A 66 5.63 1.30 7.59
N GLN A 67 6.02 2.39 8.24
CA GLN A 67 6.69 3.51 7.59
C GLN A 67 8.04 3.06 6.99
N ASN A 68 8.86 2.36 7.77
CA ASN A 68 10.17 1.90 7.33
C ASN A 68 10.09 0.89 6.19
N CYS A 69 9.18 -0.09 6.27
CA CYS A 69 8.92 -1.02 5.17
C CYS A 69 8.48 -0.28 3.90
N PHE A 70 7.56 0.69 4.02
CA PHE A 70 7.14 1.50 2.88
C PHE A 70 8.31 2.26 2.26
N LEU A 71 9.14 2.92 3.08
CA LEU A 71 10.32 3.65 2.62
C LEU A 71 11.35 2.75 1.93
N ALA A 72 11.48 1.50 2.38
CA ALA A 72 12.33 0.51 1.73
C ALA A 72 11.73 -0.05 0.43
N GLY A 73 10.41 -0.03 0.25
CA GLY A 73 9.73 -0.70 -0.87
C GLY A 73 9.08 0.22 -1.91
N TYR A 74 8.92 1.52 -1.64
CA TYR A 74 8.18 2.42 -2.54
C TYR A 74 8.88 2.68 -3.88
N SER A 75 10.15 2.31 -4.03
CA SER A 75 10.93 2.47 -5.26
C SER A 75 10.33 1.70 -6.45
N GLU A 76 9.54 0.64 -6.23
CA GLU A 76 8.78 -0.03 -7.30
C GLU A 76 7.60 0.81 -7.82
N ILE A 77 7.18 1.84 -7.09
CA ILE A 77 6.20 2.80 -7.57
C ILE A 77 6.98 3.86 -8.36
N ASN A 78 7.01 3.73 -9.69
CA ASN A 78 7.72 4.65 -10.60
C ASN A 78 7.02 6.02 -10.69
N VAL A 79 7.02 6.76 -9.59
CA VAL A 79 6.42 8.09 -9.48
C VAL A 79 7.50 9.13 -9.69
N LYS A 80 7.28 10.06 -10.62
CA LYS A 80 8.10 11.28 -10.70
C LYS A 80 8.02 12.04 -9.37
N THR A 81 9.16 12.45 -8.84
CA THR A 81 9.25 13.22 -7.59
C THR A 81 8.61 14.59 -7.68
N THR A 82 8.24 15.05 -8.88
CA THR A 82 7.58 16.34 -9.12
C THR A 82 6.24 16.20 -9.86
N THR A 83 5.32 17.12 -9.61
CA THR A 83 4.12 17.32 -10.43
C THR A 83 4.51 17.99 -11.76
N PRO A 84 3.65 17.95 -12.80
CA PRO A 84 3.87 18.74 -14.02
C PRO A 84 4.03 20.24 -13.74
N SER A 85 3.46 20.73 -12.64
CA SER A 85 3.59 22.12 -12.15
C SER A 85 4.85 22.37 -11.29
N GLY A 86 5.76 21.41 -11.17
CA GLY A 86 7.04 21.56 -10.45
C GLY A 86 7.00 21.37 -8.94
N LYS A 87 5.85 21.02 -8.34
CA LYS A 87 5.76 20.77 -6.89
C LYS A 87 6.33 19.41 -6.54
N VAL A 88 7.09 19.33 -5.44
CA VAL A 88 7.57 18.05 -4.88
C VAL A 88 6.36 17.20 -4.47
N ARG A 89 6.36 15.93 -4.89
CA ARG A 89 5.31 14.96 -4.51
C ARG A 89 5.70 14.26 -3.23
N ASP A 90 4.79 14.25 -2.28
CA ASP A 90 4.83 13.31 -1.17
C ASP A 90 4.25 11.97 -1.62
N ILE A 91 5.13 11.00 -1.85
CA ILE A 91 4.77 9.65 -2.31
C ILE A 91 3.99 8.90 -1.22
N ALA A 92 4.24 9.18 0.07
CA ALA A 92 3.53 8.55 1.17
C ALA A 92 2.05 8.99 1.25
N GLN A 93 1.73 10.15 0.69
CA GLN A 93 0.38 10.72 0.61
C GLN A 93 -0.36 10.37 -0.69
N LEU A 94 0.23 9.59 -1.60
CA LEU A 94 -0.43 9.20 -2.84
C LEU A 94 -1.65 8.31 -2.58
N LYS A 95 -2.74 8.60 -3.30
CA LYS A 95 -3.87 7.69 -3.41
C LYS A 95 -3.41 6.39 -4.09
N TRP A 96 -3.90 5.24 -3.63
CA TRP A 96 -3.46 3.92 -4.11
C TRP A 96 -3.79 3.73 -5.58
N GLN A 97 -4.90 4.30 -6.05
CA GLN A 97 -5.26 4.30 -7.47
C GLN A 97 -4.21 5.03 -8.32
N SER A 98 -3.65 6.12 -7.80
CA SER A 98 -2.55 6.83 -8.46
C SER A 98 -1.27 5.99 -8.44
N ALA A 99 -0.93 5.41 -7.29
CA ALA A 99 0.23 4.52 -7.16
C ALA A 99 0.17 3.32 -8.12
N LEU A 100 -1.00 2.69 -8.28
CA LEU A 100 -1.21 1.61 -9.25
C LEU A 100 -0.96 2.03 -10.69
N ARG A 101 -1.42 3.24 -11.08
CA ARG A 101 -1.15 3.79 -12.41
C ARG A 101 0.34 4.01 -12.66
N TYR A 102 1.08 4.41 -11.63
CA TYR A 102 2.53 4.63 -11.72
C TYR A 102 3.36 3.34 -11.64
N ARG A 103 2.83 2.28 -11.03
CA ARG A 103 3.43 0.95 -11.06
C ARG A 103 3.46 0.38 -12.49
N GLN A 104 2.45 0.66 -13.30
CA GLN A 104 2.40 0.24 -14.70
C GLN A 104 3.25 1.16 -15.60
N LYS A 105 4.56 0.86 -15.65
CA LYS A 105 5.46 1.00 -16.81
C LYS A 105 6.87 0.56 -16.40
N LYS A 106 7.11 -0.75 -16.42
CA LYS A 106 8.40 -1.28 -16.91
C LYS A 106 8.17 -1.49 -18.40
N VAL A 107 8.69 -0.56 -19.21
CA VAL A 107 8.92 -0.79 -20.65
C VAL A 107 10.06 -1.78 -20.75
#